data_AF-A0A7W4UMF8-F1
#
_entry.id   AF-A0A7W4UMF8-F1
#
_cell.length_a   1.000
_cell.length_b   1.000
_cell.length_c   1.000
_cell.angle_alpha   90.00
_cell.angle_beta   90.00
_cell.angle_gamma   90.00
#
_symmetry.space_group_name_H-M   'P 1'
#
loop_
_entity.id
_entity.type
_entity.pdbx_description
1 polymer ?
#
loop_
_entity_poly.entity_id
_entity_poly.type
_entity_poly.pdbx_seq_one_letter_code
_entity_poly.pdbx_strand_id
1 'polypeptide(L)'
;MSHLSQLLTPKLPAGLAIPDPLERAWLWMEAQGWGFENRNGYFLTPYAGTAELGTVFSPTESLTGWFEPGEPGHDRLLPLGQSDGTGSFAALWLDPSDTIRFVVLGSEGERLYLADDAVDFLRLLAIGYLELNTYALPEEPAEEDEESVVALAPFRAWVEAEFGVEVPPRWAVPEPDPFDAWVAEVKNEEPEPARVALPFVDPDADASDVIAACSDLVGSPQIAAVVSPAAVDEQERF
;
A
#
# COMPACT_ATOMS: atom_id res chain seq x y z
N MET A 1 18.93 -19.94 -7.74
CA MET A 1 17.63 -19.57 -8.29
C MET A 1 16.57 -20.30 -7.52
N SER A 2 15.89 -19.57 -6.64
CA SER A 2 14.73 -20.04 -5.90
C SER A 2 13.63 -20.49 -6.85
N HIS A 3 12.72 -21.33 -6.37
CA HIS A 3 11.54 -21.71 -7.14
C HIS A 3 10.68 -20.47 -7.45
N LEU A 4 10.49 -19.57 -6.48
CA LEU A 4 9.76 -18.32 -6.69
C LEU A 4 10.35 -17.48 -7.84
N SER A 5 11.68 -17.30 -7.86
CA SER A 5 12.36 -16.56 -8.93
C SER A 5 12.16 -17.21 -10.30
N GLN A 6 12.15 -18.54 -10.38
CA GLN A 6 11.87 -19.25 -11.64
C GLN A 6 10.45 -18.96 -12.16
N LEU A 7 9.48 -18.77 -11.26
CA LEU A 7 8.09 -18.46 -11.61
C LEU A 7 7.88 -16.97 -11.96
N LEU A 8 8.63 -16.07 -11.33
CA LEU A 8 8.56 -14.63 -11.59
C LEU A 8 9.38 -14.19 -12.82
N THR A 9 10.50 -14.86 -13.11
CA THR A 9 11.41 -14.46 -14.21
C THR A 9 10.71 -14.30 -15.57
N PRO A 10 9.80 -15.18 -16.00
CA PRO A 10 9.08 -15.02 -17.27
C PRO A 10 8.16 -13.79 -17.32
N LYS A 11 7.86 -13.18 -16.17
CA LYS A 11 6.98 -12.02 -16.02
C LYS A 11 7.74 -10.70 -15.88
N LEU A 12 9.07 -10.73 -15.76
CA LEU A 12 9.89 -9.54 -15.60
C LEU A 12 9.75 -8.61 -16.81
N PRO A 13 9.35 -7.34 -16.60
CA PRO A 13 9.44 -6.33 -17.63
C PRO A 13 10.90 -6.06 -18.03
N ALA A 14 11.10 -5.48 -19.21
CA ALA A 14 12.42 -5.11 -19.67
C ALA A 14 13.08 -4.09 -18.72
N GLY A 15 14.31 -4.37 -18.29
CA GLY A 15 15.07 -3.50 -17.37
C GLY A 15 14.88 -3.81 -15.89
N LEU A 16 13.86 -4.59 -15.51
CA LEU A 16 13.72 -5.12 -14.16
C LEU A 16 14.53 -6.41 -13.99
N ALA A 17 15.06 -6.59 -12.79
CA ALA A 17 15.73 -7.80 -12.35
C ALA A 17 15.37 -8.09 -10.90
N ILE A 18 15.35 -9.35 -10.51
CA ILE A 18 15.21 -9.74 -9.12
C ILE A 18 16.53 -9.41 -8.41
N PRO A 19 16.55 -8.56 -7.37
CA PRO A 19 17.79 -8.23 -6.67
C PRO A 19 18.39 -9.44 -5.95
N ASP A 20 19.72 -9.57 -5.96
CA ASP A 20 20.44 -10.68 -5.31
C ASP A 20 20.04 -10.90 -3.83
N PRO A 21 19.89 -9.87 -2.97
CA PRO A 21 19.41 -10.05 -1.59
C PRO A 21 18.08 -10.79 -1.50
N LEU A 22 17.13 -10.45 -2.38
CA LEU A 22 15.79 -11.02 -2.39
C LEU A 22 15.83 -12.49 -2.84
N GLU A 23 16.64 -12.79 -3.86
CA GLU A 23 16.91 -14.17 -4.29
C GLU A 23 17.52 -15.02 -3.15
N ARG A 24 18.48 -14.48 -2.39
CA ARG A 24 19.06 -15.19 -1.24
C ARG A 24 18.02 -15.44 -0.15
N ALA A 25 17.15 -14.46 0.10
CA ALA A 25 16.08 -14.58 1.08
C ALA A 25 15.09 -15.68 0.70
N TRP A 26 14.63 -15.69 -0.55
CA TRP A 26 13.72 -16.73 -1.04
C TRP A 26 14.36 -18.12 -1.01
N LEU A 27 15.62 -18.26 -1.40
CA LEU A 27 16.36 -19.53 -1.26
C LEU A 27 16.42 -20.00 0.21
N TRP A 28 16.65 -19.07 1.14
CA TRP A 28 16.71 -19.40 2.56
C TRP A 28 15.34 -19.84 3.09
N MET A 29 14.26 -19.13 2.77
CA MET A 29 12.88 -19.48 3.16
C MET A 29 12.48 -20.85 2.58
N GLU A 30 12.82 -21.11 1.31
CA GLU A 30 12.59 -22.41 0.67
C GLU A 30 13.37 -23.53 1.34
N ALA A 31 14.62 -23.28 1.75
CA ALA A 31 15.44 -24.25 2.47
C ALA A 31 14.89 -24.57 3.87
N GLN A 32 14.12 -23.67 4.49
CA GLN A 32 13.38 -23.95 5.71
C GLN A 32 12.11 -24.79 5.47
N GLY A 33 11.70 -24.97 4.21
CA GLY A 33 10.46 -25.65 3.84
C GLY A 33 9.22 -24.78 4.02
N TRP A 34 9.36 -23.45 3.96
CA TRP A 34 8.24 -22.51 4.13
C TRP A 34 7.50 -22.18 2.83
N GLY A 35 8.00 -22.67 1.71
CA GLY A 35 7.28 -22.64 0.45
C GLY A 35 6.22 -23.75 0.37
N PHE A 36 5.03 -23.43 -0.09
CA PHE A 36 3.97 -24.41 -0.31
C PHE A 36 3.18 -24.11 -1.58
N GLU A 37 2.64 -25.17 -2.19
CA GLU A 37 1.81 -25.10 -3.38
C GLU A 37 0.38 -25.56 -3.05
N ASN A 38 -0.61 -24.82 -3.54
CA ASN A 38 -2.01 -25.21 -3.45
C ASN A 38 -2.73 -24.90 -4.78
N ARG A 39 -4.06 -25.04 -4.81
CA ARG A 39 -4.87 -24.80 -6.03
C ARG A 39 -4.75 -23.39 -6.61
N ASN A 40 -4.31 -22.41 -5.82
CA ASN A 40 -4.17 -21.01 -6.21
C ASN A 40 -2.75 -20.69 -6.69
N GLY A 41 -1.77 -21.57 -6.53
CA GLY A 41 -0.39 -21.36 -6.95
C GLY A 41 0.64 -21.66 -5.86
N TYR A 42 1.85 -21.16 -6.07
CA TYR A 42 2.98 -21.27 -5.14
C TYR A 42 3.03 -20.05 -4.21
N PHE A 43 3.22 -20.29 -2.92
CA PHE A 43 3.32 -19.26 -1.89
C PHE A 43 4.60 -19.47 -1.09
N LEU A 44 5.19 -18.37 -0.64
CA LEU A 44 6.40 -18.38 0.18
C LEU A 44 6.33 -17.29 1.24
N THR A 45 6.61 -17.64 2.49
CA THR A 45 6.52 -16.72 3.64
C THR A 45 7.85 -16.60 4.38
N PRO A 46 8.13 -15.46 5.04
CA PRO A 46 9.30 -15.28 5.92
C PRO A 46 9.13 -15.94 7.30
N TYR A 47 8.18 -16.85 7.44
CA TYR A 47 7.86 -17.55 8.69
C TYR A 47 7.29 -18.93 8.39
N ALA A 48 7.27 -19.81 9.40
CA ALA A 48 6.75 -21.17 9.28
C ALA A 48 5.22 -21.22 9.44
N GLY A 49 4.59 -22.20 8.81
CA GLY A 49 3.15 -22.48 8.98
C GLY A 49 2.32 -21.97 7.81
N THR A 50 1.01 -21.92 8.01
CA THR A 50 0.03 -21.52 6.98
C THR A 50 -0.87 -20.38 7.43
N ALA A 51 -0.61 -19.80 8.60
CA ALA A 51 -1.26 -18.57 9.03
C ALA A 51 -0.73 -17.41 8.19
N GLU A 52 -1.57 -16.41 7.93
CA GLU A 52 -1.15 -15.19 7.26
C GLU A 52 -0.67 -14.21 8.33
N LEU A 53 0.66 -14.10 8.48
CA LEU A 53 1.33 -13.38 9.55
C LEU A 53 2.27 -12.32 8.95
N GLY A 54 1.76 -11.54 8.00
CA GLY A 54 2.52 -10.56 7.23
C GLY A 54 2.56 -10.89 5.74
N THR A 55 3.60 -10.41 5.06
CA THR A 55 3.76 -10.55 3.61
C THR A 55 3.84 -12.01 3.15
N VAL A 56 3.05 -12.33 2.12
CA VAL A 56 3.06 -13.64 1.45
C VAL A 56 3.51 -13.47 0.01
N PHE A 57 4.71 -13.94 -0.31
CA PHE A 57 5.21 -13.91 -1.67
C PHE A 57 4.45 -14.91 -2.55
N SER A 58 4.10 -14.48 -3.77
CA SER A 58 3.43 -15.31 -4.75
C SER A 58 3.67 -14.78 -6.17
N PRO A 59 3.88 -15.65 -7.17
CA PRO A 59 3.96 -15.21 -8.55
C PRO A 59 2.59 -14.91 -9.15
N THR A 60 1.49 -15.02 -8.41
CA THR A 60 0.13 -14.96 -8.97
C THR A 60 -0.46 -13.55 -9.01
N GLU A 61 0.09 -12.63 -8.25
CA GLU A 61 -0.39 -11.25 -8.21
C GLU A 61 -0.28 -10.57 -9.59
N SER A 62 -1.18 -9.62 -9.85
CA SER A 62 -1.28 -8.93 -11.13
C SER A 62 -1.54 -7.44 -10.93
N LEU A 63 -1.13 -6.62 -11.90
CA LEU A 63 -1.39 -5.19 -11.91
C LEU A 63 -2.82 -4.82 -12.36
N THR A 64 -3.70 -5.79 -12.61
CA THR A 64 -5.09 -5.56 -13.02
C THR A 64 -5.78 -4.58 -12.06
N GLY A 65 -6.44 -3.56 -12.61
CA GLY A 65 -7.08 -2.49 -11.82
C GLY A 65 -6.14 -1.36 -11.39
N TRP A 66 -4.83 -1.60 -11.41
CA TRP A 66 -3.80 -0.59 -11.12
C TRP A 66 -3.16 -0.03 -12.39
N PHE A 67 -2.57 -0.89 -13.22
CA PHE A 67 -2.01 -0.53 -14.51
C PHE A 67 -2.35 -1.64 -15.49
N GLU A 68 -3.14 -1.34 -16.51
CA GLU A 68 -3.50 -2.33 -17.54
C GLU A 68 -2.34 -2.51 -18.55
N PRO A 69 -2.22 -3.67 -19.21
CA PRO A 69 -1.20 -3.89 -20.22
C PRO A 69 -1.22 -2.80 -21.32
N GLY A 70 -0.07 -2.12 -21.49
CA GLY A 70 0.10 -1.03 -22.45
C GLY A 70 -0.14 0.37 -21.86
N GLU A 71 -0.59 0.48 -20.62
CA GLU A 71 -0.62 1.76 -19.90
C GLU A 71 0.79 2.20 -19.49
N PRO A 72 1.08 3.52 -19.51
CA PRO A 72 2.28 4.05 -18.89
C PRO A 72 2.42 3.53 -17.46
N GLY A 73 3.60 3.03 -17.10
CA GLY A 73 3.89 2.50 -15.77
C GLY A 73 3.73 0.98 -15.61
N HIS A 74 2.92 0.30 -16.43
CA HIS A 74 2.74 -1.15 -16.37
C HIS A 74 4.09 -1.90 -16.44
N ASP A 75 4.94 -1.55 -17.41
CA ASP A 75 6.24 -2.20 -17.62
C ASP A 75 7.33 -1.73 -16.65
N ARG A 76 6.97 -0.95 -15.61
CA ARG A 76 7.88 -0.50 -14.56
C ARG A 76 7.61 -1.17 -13.22
N LEU A 77 6.67 -2.11 -13.16
CA LEU A 77 6.27 -2.78 -11.93
C LEU A 77 6.31 -4.31 -12.09
N LEU A 78 6.65 -5.00 -11.00
CA LEU A 78 6.49 -6.45 -10.89
C LEU A 78 5.90 -6.79 -9.51
N PRO A 79 4.65 -7.27 -9.43
CA PRO A 79 4.08 -7.80 -8.20
C PRO A 79 4.91 -8.95 -7.63
N LEU A 80 5.15 -8.92 -6.32
CA LEU A 80 5.92 -9.93 -5.59
C LEU A 80 5.05 -10.84 -4.72
N GLY A 81 3.88 -10.36 -4.30
CA GLY A 81 2.99 -11.06 -3.39
C GLY A 81 2.19 -10.12 -2.51
N GLN A 82 1.31 -10.69 -1.70
CA GLN A 82 0.35 -9.98 -0.88
C GLN A 82 1.06 -9.26 0.27
N SER A 83 0.68 -8.00 0.51
CA SER A 83 1.18 -7.19 1.62
C SER A 83 0.24 -7.17 2.81
N ASP A 84 -1.01 -7.60 2.62
CA ASP A 84 -2.08 -7.75 3.62
C ASP A 84 -3.18 -8.69 3.08
N GLY A 85 -4.21 -8.94 3.90
CA GLY A 85 -5.36 -9.79 3.57
C GLY A 85 -6.48 -9.12 2.75
N THR A 86 -6.28 -7.88 2.28
CA THR A 86 -7.30 -7.11 1.53
C THR A 86 -7.15 -7.24 0.01
N GLY A 87 -6.06 -7.85 -0.45
CA GLY A 87 -5.69 -7.90 -1.87
C GLY A 87 -4.69 -6.82 -2.27
N SER A 88 -4.12 -6.09 -1.31
CA SER A 88 -2.93 -5.26 -1.55
C SER A 88 -1.72 -6.14 -1.79
N PHE A 89 -0.76 -5.65 -2.57
CA PHE A 89 0.47 -6.38 -2.86
C PHE A 89 1.70 -5.49 -2.85
N ALA A 90 2.81 -6.08 -2.42
CA ALA A 90 4.14 -5.51 -2.60
C ALA A 90 4.64 -5.74 -4.02
N ALA A 91 5.40 -4.80 -4.56
CA ALA A 91 5.96 -4.88 -5.91
C ALA A 91 7.38 -4.32 -5.97
N LEU A 92 8.15 -4.81 -6.95
CA LEU A 92 9.31 -4.09 -7.45
C LEU A 92 8.82 -2.93 -8.32
N TRP A 93 9.46 -1.79 -8.18
CA TRP A 93 9.24 -0.61 -9.00
C TRP A 93 10.56 -0.15 -9.61
N LEU A 94 10.61 -0.02 -10.93
CA LEU A 94 11.69 0.65 -11.63
C LEU A 94 11.41 2.15 -11.61
N ASP A 95 12.03 2.88 -10.68
CA ASP A 95 11.80 4.32 -10.50
C ASP A 95 12.26 5.13 -11.73
N PRO A 96 11.92 6.43 -11.87
CA PRO A 96 12.31 7.22 -13.05
C PRO A 96 13.82 7.33 -13.31
N SER A 97 14.66 6.97 -12.34
CA SER A 97 16.12 6.88 -12.49
C SER A 97 16.61 5.50 -12.92
N ASP A 98 15.68 4.60 -13.25
CA ASP A 98 15.90 3.18 -13.54
C ASP A 98 16.52 2.40 -12.37
N THR A 99 16.23 2.84 -11.14
CA THR A 99 16.63 2.12 -9.92
C THR A 99 15.45 1.29 -9.40
N ILE A 100 15.74 0.06 -8.95
CA ILE A 100 14.73 -0.84 -8.39
C ILE A 100 14.44 -0.44 -6.94
N ARG A 101 13.17 -0.15 -6.66
CA ARG A 101 12.60 0.18 -5.36
C ARG A 101 11.51 -0.81 -4.98
N PHE A 102 11.08 -0.74 -3.73
CA PHE A 102 10.00 -1.57 -3.19
C PHE A 102 8.82 -0.69 -2.82
N VAL A 103 7.62 -1.11 -3.21
CA VAL A 103 6.39 -0.34 -3.05
C VAL A 103 5.21 -1.26 -2.72
N VAL A 104 4.11 -0.68 -2.24
CA VAL A 104 2.80 -1.32 -2.11
C VAL A 104 1.80 -0.63 -3.03
N LEU A 105 0.98 -1.45 -3.66
CA LEU A 105 -0.25 -1.04 -4.32
C LEU A 105 -1.43 -1.64 -3.55
N GLY A 106 -2.21 -0.78 -2.91
CA GLY A 106 -3.33 -1.15 -2.08
C GLY A 106 -4.58 -1.51 -2.87
N SER A 107 -5.42 -2.38 -2.32
CA SER A 107 -6.71 -2.75 -2.96
C SER A 107 -7.66 -1.55 -3.15
N GLU A 108 -7.60 -0.58 -2.24
CA GLU A 108 -8.46 0.62 -2.22
C GLU A 108 -7.76 1.88 -2.78
N GLY A 109 -6.67 1.72 -3.55
CA GLY A 109 -5.98 2.83 -4.18
C GLY A 109 -4.82 3.43 -3.37
N GLU A 110 -4.41 2.81 -2.26
CA GLU A 110 -3.20 3.20 -1.53
C GLU A 110 -1.94 2.98 -2.39
N ARG A 111 -1.00 3.93 -2.32
CA ARG A 111 0.29 3.88 -3.01
C ARG A 111 1.34 4.22 -1.98
N LEU A 112 2.24 3.30 -1.72
CA LEU A 112 3.19 3.47 -0.63
C LEU A 112 4.58 3.03 -1.04
N TYR A 113 5.55 3.91 -0.90
CA TYR A 113 6.95 3.59 -0.99
C TYR A 113 7.41 2.85 0.27
N LEU A 114 8.12 1.74 0.09
CA LEU A 114 8.62 0.92 1.20
C LEU A 114 10.12 1.07 1.41
N ALA A 115 10.95 0.84 0.39
CA ALA A 115 12.39 0.75 0.60
C ALA A 115 13.22 1.08 -0.65
N ASP A 116 14.44 1.56 -0.39
CA ASP A 116 15.42 1.96 -1.40
C ASP A 116 16.06 0.76 -2.08
N ASP A 117 16.26 -0.33 -1.34
CA ASP A 117 16.89 -1.54 -1.83
C ASP A 117 16.32 -2.79 -1.16
N ALA A 118 16.76 -3.94 -1.66
CA ALA A 118 16.26 -5.23 -1.23
C ALA A 118 16.67 -5.60 0.20
N VAL A 119 17.81 -5.13 0.70
CA VAL A 119 18.20 -5.37 2.10
C VAL A 119 17.27 -4.60 3.03
N ASP A 120 16.99 -3.34 2.70
CA ASP A 120 16.06 -2.53 3.47
C ASP A 120 14.63 -3.08 3.42
N PHE A 121 14.17 -3.56 2.27
CA PHE A 121 12.88 -4.25 2.18
C PHE A 121 12.85 -5.51 3.08
N LEU A 122 13.91 -6.32 3.08
CA LEU A 122 13.98 -7.50 3.96
C LEU A 122 14.05 -7.11 5.45
N ARG A 123 14.71 -6.00 5.79
CA ARG A 123 14.71 -5.44 7.14
C ARG A 123 13.31 -5.02 7.57
N LEU A 124 12.56 -4.33 6.69
CA LEU A 124 11.15 -3.98 6.93
C LEU A 124 10.32 -5.23 7.21
N LEU A 125 10.39 -6.25 6.34
CA LEU A 125 9.63 -7.48 6.56
C LEU A 125 9.98 -8.13 7.90
N ALA A 126 11.27 -8.18 8.25
CA ALA A 126 11.75 -8.75 9.50
C ALA A 126 11.31 -8.01 10.79
N ILE A 127 10.67 -6.85 10.67
CA ILE A 127 10.04 -6.18 11.82
C ILE A 127 8.84 -7.01 12.31
N GLY A 128 8.08 -7.62 11.40
CA GLY A 128 6.91 -8.44 11.73
C GLY A 128 5.58 -7.70 11.77
N TYR A 129 5.38 -6.70 10.90
CA TYR A 129 4.05 -6.12 10.68
C TYR A 129 3.12 -7.14 10.00
N LEU A 130 1.87 -7.23 10.45
CA LEU A 130 0.84 -8.00 9.75
C LEU A 130 0.46 -7.38 8.39
N GLU A 131 0.50 -6.06 8.30
CA GLU A 131 0.10 -5.30 7.10
C GLU A 131 1.13 -4.22 6.77
N LEU A 132 1.44 -4.05 5.48
CA LEU A 132 2.31 -2.96 5.02
C LEU A 132 1.45 -1.80 4.47
N ASN A 133 0.99 -0.92 5.36
CA ASN A 133 0.16 0.23 5.01
C ASN A 133 0.59 1.51 5.77
N THR A 134 0.04 2.65 5.36
CA THR A 134 0.36 3.99 5.92
C THR A 134 0.08 4.11 7.41
N TYR A 135 -0.82 3.29 7.97
CA TYR A 135 -1.18 3.37 9.39
C TYR A 135 -0.25 2.54 10.28
N ALA A 136 0.17 1.36 9.80
CA ALA A 136 1.01 0.44 10.56
C ALA A 136 2.49 0.85 10.57
N LEU A 137 3.05 1.20 9.39
CA LEU A 137 4.50 1.41 9.24
C LEU A 137 5.11 2.54 10.10
N PRO A 138 4.43 3.67 10.38
CA PRO A 138 5.00 4.73 11.20
C PRO A 138 5.20 4.35 12.68
N GLU A 139 4.47 3.34 13.16
CA GLU A 139 4.46 2.89 14.56
C GLU A 139 5.28 1.62 14.75
N GLU A 140 5.64 1.26 15.98
CA GLU A 140 6.13 -0.09 16.28
C GLU A 140 4.98 -1.11 16.11
N PRO A 141 5.26 -2.39 15.78
CA PRO A 141 4.22 -3.42 15.71
C PRO A 141 3.33 -3.43 16.96
N ALA A 142 2.03 -3.44 16.74
CA ALA A 142 1.02 -3.39 17.80
C ALA A 142 0.89 -4.73 18.52
N GLU A 143 0.10 -4.79 19.60
CA GLU A 143 -0.15 -6.06 20.32
C GLU A 143 -0.75 -7.14 19.42
N GLU A 144 -1.53 -6.74 18.41
CA GLU A 144 -2.09 -7.65 17.41
C GLU A 144 -1.03 -8.30 16.50
N ASP A 145 0.13 -7.67 16.34
CA ASP A 145 1.25 -8.19 15.55
C ASP A 145 2.13 -9.17 16.33
N GLU A 146 1.91 -9.38 17.64
CA GLU A 146 2.80 -10.17 18.51
C GLU A 146 3.09 -11.57 17.93
N GLU A 147 2.08 -12.23 17.36
CA GLU A 147 2.25 -13.54 16.71
C GLU A 147 3.16 -13.46 15.47
N SER A 148 3.01 -12.41 14.65
CA SER A 148 3.86 -12.17 13.49
C SER A 148 5.31 -11.89 13.91
N VAL A 149 5.52 -10.99 14.86
CA VAL A 149 6.85 -10.66 15.41
C VAL A 149 7.56 -11.92 15.93
N VAL A 150 6.86 -12.77 16.66
CA VAL A 150 7.41 -14.04 17.16
C VAL A 150 7.72 -15.00 16.01
N ALA A 151 6.83 -15.13 15.03
CA ALA A 151 7.00 -16.05 13.90
C ALA A 151 8.15 -15.65 12.97
N LEU A 152 8.39 -14.35 12.79
CA LEU A 152 9.49 -13.83 11.96
C LEU A 152 10.84 -13.75 12.68
N ALA A 153 10.92 -14.01 13.98
CA ALA A 153 12.17 -13.96 14.73
C ALA A 153 13.34 -14.76 14.08
N PRO A 154 13.14 -15.98 13.52
CA PRO A 154 14.20 -16.69 12.81
C PRO A 154 14.64 -15.98 11.51
N PHE A 155 13.69 -15.38 10.78
CA PHE A 155 13.99 -14.62 9.56
C PHE A 155 14.74 -13.33 9.89
N ARG A 156 14.31 -12.60 10.93
CA ARG A 156 15.04 -11.45 11.46
C ARG A 156 16.49 -11.79 11.79
N ALA A 157 16.71 -12.86 12.56
CA ALA A 157 18.05 -13.29 12.92
C ALA A 157 18.89 -13.65 11.68
N TRP A 158 18.28 -14.26 10.65
CA TRP A 158 18.95 -14.54 9.40
C TRP A 158 19.29 -13.27 8.62
N VAL A 159 18.36 -12.30 8.49
CA VAL A 159 18.61 -11.02 7.80
C VAL A 159 19.76 -10.26 8.46
N GLU A 160 19.76 -10.12 9.79
CA GLU A 160 20.81 -9.42 10.51
C GLU A 160 22.19 -10.10 10.31
N ALA A 161 22.22 -11.43 10.35
CA ALA A 161 23.46 -12.20 10.17
C ALA A 161 23.98 -12.20 8.73
N GLU A 162 23.11 -12.40 7.74
CA GLU A 162 23.46 -12.55 6.32
C GLU A 162 23.91 -11.23 5.69
N PHE A 163 23.31 -10.12 6.12
CA PHE A 163 23.57 -8.79 5.55
C PHE A 163 24.41 -7.90 6.47
N GLY A 164 24.65 -8.30 7.74
CA GLY A 164 25.41 -7.49 8.70
C GLY A 164 24.69 -6.18 9.04
N VAL A 165 23.37 -6.23 9.16
CA VAL A 165 22.48 -5.09 9.43
C VAL A 165 21.74 -5.28 10.74
N GLU A 166 21.12 -4.21 11.24
CA GLU A 166 20.19 -4.27 12.36
C GLU A 166 18.76 -4.02 11.85
N VAL A 167 17.80 -4.83 12.30
CA VAL A 167 16.38 -4.58 12.01
C VAL A 167 15.86 -3.53 12.99
N PRO A 168 15.33 -2.39 12.53
CA PRO A 168 14.83 -1.35 13.43
C PRO A 168 13.56 -1.81 14.15
N PRO A 169 13.13 -1.12 15.23
CA PRO A 169 11.87 -1.44 15.91
C PRO A 169 10.62 -1.03 15.12
N ARG A 170 10.77 -0.05 14.21
CA ARG A 170 9.72 0.44 13.33
C ARG A 170 10.32 0.89 12.00
N TRP A 171 9.47 1.07 11.00
CA TRP A 171 9.88 1.61 9.71
C TRP A 171 9.60 3.11 9.61
N ALA A 172 10.17 3.75 8.59
CA ALA A 172 9.90 5.15 8.28
C ALA A 172 9.69 5.28 6.78
N VAL A 173 8.57 5.88 6.40
CA VAL A 173 8.24 6.17 5.01
C VAL A 173 8.55 7.65 4.71
N PRO A 174 9.09 7.97 3.53
CA PRO A 174 9.39 9.35 3.17
C PRO A 174 8.12 10.18 2.93
N GLU A 175 8.16 11.46 3.32
CA GLU A 175 7.12 12.45 2.98
C GLU A 175 7.74 13.64 2.23
N PRO A 176 7.24 14.01 1.04
CA PRO A 176 6.17 13.35 0.29
C PRO A 176 6.58 11.96 -0.23
N ASP A 177 5.60 11.07 -0.41
CA ASP A 177 5.84 9.72 -0.93
C ASP A 177 6.23 9.79 -2.43
N PRO A 178 7.43 9.32 -2.82
CA PRO A 178 7.90 9.41 -4.20
C PRO A 178 7.16 8.47 -5.15
N PHE A 179 6.63 7.35 -4.65
CA PHE A 179 5.85 6.42 -5.46
C PHE A 179 4.45 6.96 -5.72
N ASP A 180 3.78 7.51 -4.71
CA ASP A 180 2.48 8.18 -4.90
C ASP A 180 2.58 9.32 -5.92
N ALA A 181 3.59 10.18 -5.78
CA ALA A 181 3.86 11.27 -6.71
C ALA A 181 4.07 10.77 -8.15
N TRP A 182 4.79 9.66 -8.32
CA TRP A 182 5.01 9.05 -9.62
C TRP A 182 3.72 8.46 -10.21
N VAL A 183 2.91 7.75 -9.42
CA VAL A 183 1.64 7.20 -9.90
C VAL A 183 0.72 8.34 -10.36
N ALA A 184 0.61 9.42 -9.57
CA ALA A 184 -0.19 10.59 -9.92
C ALA A 184 0.28 11.23 -11.23
N GLU A 185 1.59 11.40 -11.43
CA GLU A 185 2.15 11.92 -12.68
C GLU A 185 1.82 11.01 -13.87
N VAL A 186 2.07 9.70 -13.74
CA VAL A 186 1.89 8.71 -14.81
C VAL A 186 0.41 8.56 -15.18
N LYS A 187 -0.50 8.65 -14.21
CA LYS A 187 -1.94 8.60 -14.42
C LYS A 187 -2.54 9.96 -14.81
N ASN A 188 -1.72 11.02 -14.87
CA ASN A 188 -2.14 12.38 -15.15
C ASN A 188 -3.29 12.83 -14.22
N GLU A 189 -3.14 12.51 -12.94
CA GLU A 189 -4.05 12.94 -11.87
C GLU A 189 -3.75 14.39 -11.50
N GLU A 190 -4.80 15.17 -11.23
CA GLU A 190 -4.60 16.50 -10.65
C GLU A 190 -4.08 16.34 -9.23
N PRO A 191 -3.08 17.13 -8.79
CA PRO A 191 -2.59 17.05 -7.43
C PRO A 191 -3.76 17.27 -6.46
N GLU A 192 -3.99 16.28 -5.59
CA GLU A 192 -4.97 16.41 -4.51
C GLU A 192 -4.73 17.74 -3.78
N PRO A 193 -5.76 18.58 -3.60
CA PRO A 193 -5.58 19.82 -2.86
C PRO A 193 -5.05 19.45 -1.48
N ALA A 194 -3.95 20.09 -1.06
CA ALA A 194 -3.34 19.84 0.24
C ALA A 194 -4.44 19.75 1.31
N ARG A 195 -4.56 18.58 1.96
CA ARG A 195 -5.55 18.38 3.03
C ARG A 195 -5.29 19.47 4.07
N VAL A 196 -6.11 20.52 4.05
CA VAL A 196 -6.15 21.48 5.13
C VAL A 196 -6.61 20.68 6.32
N ALA A 197 -5.74 20.46 7.30
CA ALA A 197 -6.11 19.81 8.54
C ALA A 197 -7.36 20.51 9.06
N LEU A 198 -8.51 19.84 8.97
CA LEU A 198 -9.71 20.36 9.58
C LEU A 198 -9.39 20.45 11.08
N PRO A 199 -9.62 21.61 11.72
CA PRO A 199 -9.37 21.72 13.15
C PRO A 199 -10.14 20.58 13.83
N PHE A 200 -9.44 19.76 14.60
CA PHE A 200 -10.07 18.73 15.42
C PHE A 200 -11.11 19.43 16.31
N VAL A 201 -12.38 19.14 16.07
CA VAL A 201 -13.46 19.60 16.92
C VAL A 201 -13.55 18.62 18.07
N ASP A 202 -13.23 19.09 19.27
CA ASP A 202 -13.40 18.33 20.51
C ASP A 202 -14.85 17.82 20.57
N PRO A 203 -15.09 16.50 20.69
CA PRO A 203 -16.44 15.94 20.76
C PRO A 203 -17.24 16.41 21.98
N ASP A 204 -16.58 16.99 22.99
CA ASP A 204 -17.21 17.63 24.15
C ASP A 204 -17.43 19.15 23.97
N ALA A 205 -17.06 19.73 22.82
CA ALA A 205 -17.35 21.13 22.53
C ALA A 205 -18.85 21.37 22.38
N ASP A 206 -19.35 22.46 22.98
CA ASP A 206 -20.75 22.88 22.85
C ASP A 206 -21.09 23.01 21.36
N ALA A 207 -22.06 22.20 20.90
CA ALA A 207 -22.47 22.14 19.50
C ALA A 207 -22.84 23.53 18.92
N SER A 208 -23.19 24.49 19.79
CA SER A 208 -23.46 25.88 19.43
C SER A 208 -22.24 26.59 18.83
N ASP A 209 -21.04 26.34 19.34
CA ASP A 209 -19.79 26.96 18.87
C ASP A 209 -19.34 26.35 17.53
N VAL A 210 -19.59 25.05 17.34
CA VAL A 210 -19.31 24.33 16.09
C VAL A 210 -20.21 24.83 14.95
N ILE A 211 -21.49 25.05 15.22
CA ILE A 211 -22.44 25.58 14.25
C ILE A 211 -22.09 27.02 13.84
N ALA A 212 -21.63 27.84 14.80
CA ALA A 212 -21.17 29.20 14.51
C ALA A 212 -19.92 29.20 13.61
N ALA A 213 -18.92 28.37 13.94
CA ALA A 213 -17.70 28.24 13.15
C ALA A 213 -17.96 27.76 11.70
N CYS A 214 -18.87 26.79 11.53
CA CYS A 214 -19.29 26.34 10.20
C CYS A 214 -20.03 27.41 9.40
N SER A 215 -20.81 28.28 10.05
CA SER A 215 -21.56 29.35 9.38
C SER A 215 -20.64 30.44 8.82
N ASP A 216 -19.55 30.75 9.53
CA ASP A 216 -18.53 31.71 9.10
C ASP A 216 -17.69 31.18 7.93
N LEU A 217 -17.48 29.85 7.86
CA LEU A 217 -16.69 29.22 6.80
C LEU A 217 -17.42 29.16 5.44
N VAL A 218 -18.75 29.01 5.46
CA VAL A 218 -19.54 28.72 4.24
C VAL A 218 -20.01 30.00 3.54
N GLY A 219 -20.03 31.15 4.22
CA GLY A 219 -20.56 32.40 3.69
C GLY A 219 -22.08 32.34 3.42
N SER A 220 -22.82 33.37 3.78
CA SER A 220 -24.29 33.32 3.67
C SER A 220 -24.75 33.15 2.21
N PRO A 221 -25.56 32.13 1.87
CA PRO A 221 -26.09 31.96 0.52
C PRO A 221 -27.10 33.07 0.20
N GLN A 222 -26.85 33.84 -0.88
CA GLN A 222 -27.85 34.72 -1.45
C GLN A 222 -28.84 33.90 -2.30
N ILE A 223 -29.99 33.56 -1.73
CA ILE A 223 -31.08 32.91 -2.47
C ILE A 223 -31.92 34.01 -3.12
N ALA A 224 -31.84 34.14 -4.46
CA ALA A 224 -32.74 34.99 -5.24
C ALA A 224 -34.14 34.35 -5.28
N ALA A 225 -35.16 35.10 -4.87
CA ALA A 225 -36.54 34.65 -4.82
C ALA A 225 -37.09 34.32 -6.23
N VAL A 226 -37.54 33.08 -6.42
CA VAL A 226 -38.33 32.67 -7.60
C VAL A 226 -39.78 33.12 -7.38
N VAL A 227 -40.27 33.99 -8.26
CA VAL A 227 -41.66 34.48 -8.25
C VAL A 227 -42.59 33.40 -8.82
N SER A 228 -43.58 32.98 -8.04
CA SER A 228 -44.59 31.99 -8.42
C SER A 228 -45.68 32.61 -9.31
N PRO A 229 -46.08 32.01 -10.45
CA PRO A 229 -47.22 32.50 -11.23
C PRO A 229 -48.55 32.08 -10.60
N ALA A 230 -49.50 33.02 -10.65
CA ALA A 230 -50.81 32.99 -10.02
C ALA A 230 -51.78 31.96 -10.64
N ALA A 231 -52.69 31.49 -9.79
CA ALA A 231 -53.82 30.64 -10.12
C ALA A 231 -54.73 31.27 -11.20
N VAL A 232 -55.12 30.46 -12.18
CA VAL A 232 -56.25 30.77 -13.07
C VAL A 232 -57.44 29.94 -12.61
N ASP A 233 -58.49 30.69 -12.32
CA ASP A 233 -59.79 30.34 -11.76
C ASP A 233 -60.64 29.54 -12.77
N GLU A 234 -61.19 28.39 -12.35
CA GLU A 234 -62.22 27.64 -13.08
C GLU A 234 -63.58 27.83 -12.37
N GLN A 235 -64.50 28.55 -13.02
CA GLN A 235 -65.99 28.50 -12.96
C GLN A 235 -66.51 29.85 -13.52
N GLU A 236 -67.46 30.01 -14.45
CA GLU A 236 -68.56 29.19 -14.97
C GLU A 236 -69.09 29.83 -16.29
N ARG A 237 -69.68 28.99 -17.16
CA ARG A 237 -70.78 29.24 -18.14
C ARG A 237 -70.56 30.11 -19.39
N PHE A 238 -70.67 29.47 -20.56
CA PHE A 238 -71.92 29.41 -21.37
C PHE A 238 -71.99 28.11 -22.17
#